data_AF-A0A955GWZ5-F1
#
_entry.id   AF-A0A955GWZ5-F1
#
_cell.length_a   1.000
_cell.length_b   1.000
_cell.length_c   1.000
_cell.angle_alpha   90.00
_cell.angle_beta   90.00
_cell.angle_gamma   90.00
#
_symmetry.space_group_name_H-M   'P 1'
#
loop_
_entity.id
_entity.type
_entity.pdbx_description
1 polymer ?
#
loop_
_entity_poly.entity_id
_entity_poly.type
_entity_poly.pdbx_seq_one_letter_code
_entity_poly.pdbx_strand_id
1 'polypeptide(L)'
;MKNNFLIILILFTNFVFSQEKGDITEPWSKSLGIMIAPQGGIDLTRIDDGFSNQSNVFVVANFAKGKNTFTPFYSVTNSLGMAYSRSFLENYGMYVVANKKVLADGGYLGIGATRSVGNASVFVEVGSLWNTWSPGFYLGAFIPLTFKI
;
A
#
# COMPACT_ATOMS: atom_id res chain seq x y z
N MET A 1 -4.15 9.97 -26.21
CA MET A 1 -3.81 9.11 -25.05
C MET A 1 -2.49 9.61 -24.48
N LYS A 2 -2.52 10.30 -23.33
CA LYS A 2 -1.34 10.94 -22.74
C LYS A 2 -0.61 9.95 -21.82
N ASN A 3 0.68 9.78 -22.07
CA ASN A 3 1.60 8.85 -21.43
C ASN A 3 1.90 9.22 -19.97
N ASN A 4 0.95 8.98 -19.05
CA ASN A 4 1.15 9.25 -17.62
C ASN A 4 1.65 8.01 -16.84
N PHE A 5 1.75 6.84 -17.47
CA PHE A 5 2.20 5.61 -16.79
C PHE A 5 3.71 5.55 -16.52
N LEU A 6 4.52 6.34 -17.24
CA LEU A 6 5.98 6.26 -17.15
C LEU A 6 6.55 6.99 -15.92
N ILE A 7 5.86 8.01 -15.40
CA ILE A 7 6.39 8.85 -14.30
C ILE A 7 6.27 8.15 -12.94
N ILE A 8 5.21 7.35 -12.74
CA ILE A 8 5.03 6.61 -11.48
C ILE A 8 6.11 5.53 -11.35
N LEU A 9 6.40 4.77 -12.40
CA LEU A 9 7.40 3.71 -12.37
C LEU A 9 8.84 4.25 -12.09
N ILE A 10 9.17 5.45 -12.58
CA ILE A 10 10.50 6.07 -12.39
C ILE A 10 10.70 6.59 -10.96
N LEU A 11 9.63 7.06 -10.28
CA LEU A 11 9.72 7.47 -8.88
C LEU A 11 9.92 6.26 -7.95
N PHE A 12 9.29 5.12 -8.24
CA PHE A 12 9.50 3.88 -7.47
C PHE A 12 10.91 3.32 -7.64
N THR A 13 11.51 3.37 -8.83
CA THR A 13 12.88 2.85 -9.03
C THR A 13 13.94 3.71 -8.36
N ASN A 14 13.80 5.04 -8.33
CA ASN A 14 14.81 5.91 -7.71
C ASN A 14 14.80 5.83 -6.17
N PHE A 15 13.67 5.53 -5.53
CA PHE A 15 13.64 5.29 -4.07
C PHE A 15 14.22 3.94 -3.65
N VAL A 16 14.22 2.94 -4.54
CA VAL A 16 14.81 1.61 -4.30
C VAL A 16 16.35 1.67 -4.21
N PHE A 17 16.99 2.71 -4.77
CA PHE A 17 18.46 2.84 -4.79
C PHE A 17 19.05 3.82 -3.76
N SER A 18 18.25 4.39 -2.86
CA SER A 18 18.81 5.19 -1.77
C SER A 18 19.47 4.29 -0.71
N GLN A 19 20.80 4.31 -0.78
CA GLN A 19 21.79 3.56 -0.03
C GLN A 19 21.63 3.75 1.48
N GLU A 20 21.03 2.78 2.14
CA GLU A 20 21.55 2.33 3.43
C GLU A 20 22.17 0.95 3.21
N LYS A 21 23.25 0.65 3.92
CA LYS A 21 23.83 -0.70 4.05
C LYS A 21 22.86 -1.66 4.76
N GLY A 22 21.67 -1.85 4.22
CA GLY A 22 20.78 -2.96 4.53
C GLY A 22 21.20 -4.12 3.64
N ASP A 23 21.57 -5.22 4.26
CA ASP A 23 22.33 -6.33 3.69
C ASP A 23 21.71 -6.85 2.38
N ILE A 24 22.30 -6.49 1.24
CA ILE A 24 21.87 -6.92 -0.10
C ILE A 24 22.04 -8.46 -0.25
N THR A 25 22.71 -9.10 0.71
CA THR A 25 22.94 -10.54 0.83
C THR A 25 21.76 -11.30 1.43
N GLU A 26 20.77 -10.63 2.04
CA GLU A 26 19.63 -11.33 2.63
C GLU A 26 18.83 -12.10 1.56
N PRO A 27 18.47 -13.38 1.84
CA PRO A 27 17.64 -14.15 0.93
C PRO A 27 16.24 -13.55 0.85
N TRP A 28 15.62 -13.69 -0.31
CA TRP A 28 14.23 -13.27 -0.49
C TRP A 28 13.29 -14.05 0.42
N SER A 29 12.46 -13.33 1.17
CA SER A 29 11.31 -13.90 1.86
C SER A 29 10.07 -13.74 1.01
N LYS A 30 9.30 -14.81 0.83
CA LYS A 30 8.09 -14.83 0.01
C LYS A 30 6.91 -15.33 0.84
N SER A 31 5.75 -14.72 0.66
CA SER A 31 4.51 -15.21 1.25
C SER A 31 3.32 -14.94 0.33
N LEU A 32 2.28 -15.77 0.40
CA LEU A 32 1.03 -15.59 -0.32
C LEU A 32 -0.14 -15.73 0.65
N GLY A 33 -1.23 -15.04 0.38
CA GLY A 33 -2.48 -15.24 1.11
C GLY A 33 -3.42 -14.07 0.97
N ILE A 34 -4.13 -13.77 2.06
CA ILE A 34 -5.12 -12.71 2.10
C ILE A 34 -4.66 -11.63 3.09
N MET A 35 -5.00 -10.39 2.81
CA MET A 35 -4.87 -9.28 3.75
C MET A 35 -6.23 -8.62 3.94
N ILE A 36 -6.63 -8.43 5.19
CA ILE A 36 -7.83 -7.67 5.54
C ILE A 36 -7.37 -6.29 6.01
N ALA A 37 -7.99 -5.24 5.48
CA ALA A 37 -7.74 -3.86 5.88
C ALA A 37 -9.02 -3.18 6.35
N PRO A 38 -9.41 -3.33 7.62
CA PRO A 38 -10.35 -2.40 8.24
C PRO A 38 -9.71 -1.01 8.29
N GLN A 39 -10.45 -0.02 7.81
CA GLN A 39 -10.01 1.37 7.78
C GLN A 39 -11.19 2.32 7.99
N GLY A 40 -10.90 3.45 8.60
CA GLY A 40 -11.76 4.61 8.56
C GLY A 40 -11.04 5.78 7.90
N GLY A 41 -11.80 6.73 7.39
CA GLY A 41 -11.21 7.92 6.81
C GLY A 41 -12.21 9.02 6.48
N ILE A 42 -11.65 10.17 6.18
CA ILE A 42 -12.37 11.37 5.77
C ILE A 42 -11.93 11.79 4.37
N ASP A 43 -12.90 12.14 3.54
CA ASP A 43 -12.67 12.77 2.24
C ASP A 43 -12.50 14.28 2.44
N LEU A 44 -11.33 14.81 2.10
CA LEU A 44 -11.02 16.23 2.30
C LEU A 44 -11.80 17.16 1.38
N THR A 45 -12.44 16.63 0.34
CA THR A 45 -13.33 17.40 -0.54
C THR A 45 -14.78 17.43 -0.03
N ARG A 46 -15.11 16.53 0.92
CA ARG A 46 -16.45 16.33 1.47
C ARG A 46 -16.39 16.13 2.97
N ILE A 47 -15.79 17.11 3.66
CA ILE A 47 -15.57 17.07 5.11
C ILE A 47 -16.90 16.97 5.87
N ASP A 48 -17.97 17.57 5.34
CA ASP A 48 -19.32 17.54 5.93
C ASP A 48 -19.94 16.13 5.93
N ASP A 49 -19.51 15.23 5.04
CA ASP A 49 -19.93 13.82 5.04
C ASP A 49 -19.34 13.07 6.26
N GLY A 50 -18.36 13.65 6.94
CA GLY A 50 -17.76 13.14 8.16
C GLY A 50 -16.86 11.91 7.96
N PHE A 51 -16.66 11.16 9.05
CA PHE A 51 -15.80 9.99 9.07
C PHE A 51 -16.54 8.75 8.59
N SER A 52 -16.00 8.07 7.59
CA SER A 52 -16.55 6.83 7.04
C SER A 52 -15.69 5.62 7.41
N ASN A 53 -16.31 4.46 7.58
CA ASN A 53 -15.63 3.21 7.89
C ASN A 53 -15.86 2.19 6.78
N GLN A 54 -14.82 1.45 6.42
CA GLN A 54 -14.90 0.37 5.45
C GLN A 54 -13.84 -0.70 5.73
N SER A 55 -14.08 -1.90 5.23
CA SER A 55 -13.09 -2.98 5.27
C SER A 55 -12.83 -3.49 3.86
N ASN A 56 -11.57 -3.55 3.48
CA ASN A 56 -11.15 -4.12 2.21
C ASN A 56 -10.49 -5.49 2.42
N VAL A 57 -10.71 -6.39 1.47
CA VAL A 57 -10.02 -7.69 1.44
C VAL A 57 -9.18 -7.75 0.17
N PHE A 58 -7.94 -8.21 0.32
CA PHE A 58 -6.97 -8.31 -0.75
C PHE A 58 -6.40 -9.73 -0.82
N VAL A 59 -6.26 -10.26 -2.03
CA VAL A 59 -5.34 -11.37 -2.30
C VAL A 59 -3.97 -10.75 -2.52
N VAL A 60 -2.97 -11.18 -1.76
CA VAL A 60 -1.62 -10.57 -1.74
C VAL A 60 -0.54 -11.61 -1.93
N ALA A 61 0.51 -11.24 -2.66
CA ALA A 61 1.80 -11.91 -2.61
C ALA A 61 2.84 -10.91 -2.11
N ASN A 62 3.63 -11.27 -1.10
CA ASN A 62 4.68 -10.42 -0.55
C ASN A 62 6.04 -10.97 -0.96
N PHE A 63 6.92 -10.06 -1.36
CA PHE A 63 8.32 -10.31 -1.65
C PHE A 63 9.15 -9.33 -0.80
N ALA A 64 9.81 -9.83 0.24
CA ALA A 64 10.62 -9.03 1.13
C ALA A 64 12.11 -9.33 0.95
N LYS A 65 12.93 -8.27 1.01
CA LYS A 65 14.39 -8.33 0.99
C LYS A 65 14.96 -7.21 1.85
N GLY A 66 15.60 -7.56 2.97
CA GLY A 66 16.02 -6.59 3.97
C GLY A 66 14.82 -5.82 4.50
N LYS A 67 14.98 -4.50 4.56
CA LYS A 67 13.94 -3.55 5.00
C LYS A 67 12.83 -3.31 3.98
N ASN A 68 12.90 -3.87 2.78
CA ASN A 68 11.99 -3.56 1.68
C ASN A 68 11.00 -4.70 1.45
N THR A 69 9.74 -4.35 1.22
CA THR A 69 8.69 -5.30 0.83
C THR A 69 7.95 -4.79 -0.40
N PHE A 70 7.70 -5.71 -1.31
CA PHE A 70 6.90 -5.50 -2.51
C PHE A 70 5.67 -6.41 -2.46
N THR A 71 4.49 -5.81 -2.56
CA THR A 71 3.21 -6.49 -2.38
C THR A 71 2.26 -6.18 -3.52
N PRO A 72 2.30 -6.94 -4.64
CA PRO A 72 1.20 -6.97 -5.59
C PRO A 72 -0.05 -7.52 -4.91
N PHE A 73 -1.20 -6.94 -5.28
CA PHE A 73 -2.48 -7.36 -4.74
C PHE A 73 -3.62 -7.26 -5.74
N TYR A 74 -4.65 -8.04 -5.48
CA TYR A 74 -5.96 -7.90 -6.07
C TYR A 74 -6.98 -7.65 -4.96
N SER A 75 -7.69 -6.52 -5.02
CA SER A 75 -8.80 -6.21 -4.11
C SER A 75 -10.06 -6.92 -4.57
N VAL A 76 -10.84 -7.46 -3.63
CA VAL A 76 -12.17 -8.01 -3.91
C VAL A 76 -13.15 -6.97 -4.47
N THR A 77 -12.83 -5.68 -4.35
CA THR A 77 -13.54 -4.57 -5.01
C THR A 77 -13.13 -4.37 -6.48
N ASN A 78 -12.48 -5.39 -7.06
CA ASN A 78 -12.08 -5.45 -8.45
C ASN A 78 -11.04 -4.41 -8.88
N SER A 79 -9.99 -4.29 -8.07
CA SER A 79 -8.85 -3.42 -8.34
C SER A 79 -7.54 -4.21 -8.24
N LEU A 80 -6.65 -4.01 -9.22
CA LEU A 80 -5.31 -4.57 -9.20
C LEU A 80 -4.33 -3.47 -8.79
N GLY A 81 -3.40 -3.80 -7.90
CA GLY A 81 -2.49 -2.82 -7.37
C GLY A 81 -1.22 -3.40 -6.81
N MET A 82 -0.43 -2.51 -6.25
CA MET A 82 0.90 -2.78 -5.75
C MET A 82 1.21 -1.82 -4.62
N ALA A 83 1.73 -2.37 -3.52
CA ALA A 83 2.32 -1.60 -2.45
C ALA A 83 3.83 -1.87 -2.40
N TYR A 84 4.60 -0.82 -2.17
CA TYR A 84 6.00 -0.92 -1.81
C TYR A 84 6.16 -0.31 -0.43
N SER A 85 6.75 -1.05 0.50
CA SER A 85 7.02 -0.58 1.85
C SER A 85 8.50 -0.68 2.19
N ARG A 86 8.97 0.25 3.02
CA ARG A 86 10.30 0.23 3.62
C ARG A 86 10.20 0.44 5.12
N SER A 87 10.75 -0.50 5.90
CA SER A 87 10.94 -0.34 7.33
C SER A 87 12.14 0.57 7.59
N PHE A 88 12.03 1.51 8.53
CA PHE A 88 13.15 2.36 8.96
C PHE A 88 13.55 2.11 10.41
N LEU A 89 12.60 1.63 11.24
CA LEU A 89 12.84 1.06 12.57
C LEU A 89 12.20 -0.33 12.65
N GLU A 90 12.54 -1.09 13.69
CA GLU A 90 12.09 -2.48 13.88
C GLU A 90 10.57 -2.65 13.71
N ASN A 91 9.79 -1.69 14.19
CA ASN A 91 8.33 -1.72 14.12
C ASN A 91 7.72 -0.59 13.31
N TYR A 92 8.50 0.22 12.60
CA TYR A 92 7.97 1.36 11.85
C TYR A 92 8.41 1.32 10.39
N GLY A 93 7.45 1.54 9.50
CA GLY A 93 7.66 1.61 8.07
C GLY A 93 6.89 2.72 7.40
N MET A 94 7.26 2.98 6.17
CA MET A 94 6.47 3.78 5.23
C MET A 94 6.14 2.94 4.03
N TYR A 95 5.06 3.28 3.35
CA TYR A 95 4.70 2.63 2.11
C TYR A 95 4.06 3.60 1.14
N VAL A 96 4.15 3.23 -0.13
CA VAL A 96 3.40 3.85 -1.22
C VAL A 96 2.56 2.74 -1.84
N VAL A 97 1.29 3.04 -2.07
CA VAL A 97 0.33 2.11 -2.69
C VAL A 97 -0.27 2.75 -3.93
N ALA A 98 -0.40 1.96 -4.99
CA ALA A 98 -1.13 2.34 -6.19
C ALA A 98 -2.03 1.20 -6.63
N ASN A 99 -3.25 1.51 -7.05
CA ASN A 99 -4.14 0.54 -7.68
C ASN A 99 -4.93 1.14 -8.84
N LYS A 100 -5.44 0.26 -9.70
CA LYS A 100 -6.33 0.59 -10.81
C LYS A 100 -7.55 -0.33 -10.76
N LYS A 101 -8.74 0.23 -10.99
CA LYS A 101 -9.96 -0.55 -11.18
C LYS A 101 -9.86 -1.35 -12.48
N VAL A 102 -10.21 -2.63 -12.44
CA VAL A 102 -10.07 -3.53 -13.60
C VAL A 102 -11.15 -3.27 -14.65
N LEU A 103 -12.39 -3.05 -14.21
CA LEU A 103 -13.56 -2.88 -15.08
C LEU A 103 -14.07 -1.44 -15.20
N ALA A 104 -13.41 -0.49 -14.55
CA ALA A 104 -13.84 0.92 -14.56
C ALA A 104 -12.63 1.83 -14.66
N ASP A 105 -12.84 3.06 -15.15
CA ASP A 105 -11.81 4.08 -15.04
C ASP A 105 -11.72 4.58 -13.59
N GLY A 106 -10.50 4.90 -13.18
CA GLY A 106 -10.16 5.21 -11.79
C GLY A 106 -9.22 4.19 -11.14
N GLY A 107 -8.91 4.50 -9.89
CA GLY A 107 -7.79 3.92 -9.17
C GLY A 107 -7.36 4.85 -8.06
N TYR A 108 -6.40 4.42 -7.28
CA TYR A 108 -5.99 5.05 -6.04
C TYR A 108 -4.48 5.14 -5.97
N LEU A 109 -3.98 6.25 -5.41
CA LEU A 109 -2.59 6.42 -5.03
C LEU A 109 -2.55 6.91 -3.59
N GLY A 110 -1.73 6.30 -2.75
CA GLY A 110 -1.59 6.66 -1.34
C GLY A 110 -0.15 6.53 -0.85
N ILE A 111 0.18 7.31 0.17
CA ILE A 111 1.42 7.22 0.93
C ILE A 111 1.03 7.14 2.40
N GLY A 112 1.57 6.14 3.09
CA GLY A 112 1.26 5.93 4.49
C GLY A 112 2.48 5.58 5.33
N ALA A 113 2.30 5.71 6.64
CA ALA A 113 3.21 5.22 7.66
C ALA A 113 2.54 4.07 8.40
N THR A 114 3.31 3.04 8.73
CA THR A 114 2.85 1.85 9.44
C THR A 114 3.59 1.66 10.75
N ARG A 115 2.91 1.04 11.71
CA ARG A 115 3.50 0.47 12.91
C ARG A 115 3.07 -0.99 13.09
N SER A 116 4.02 -1.90 13.18
CA SER A 116 3.75 -3.31 13.44
C SER A 116 3.24 -3.54 14.86
N VAL A 117 2.16 -4.31 14.99
CA VAL A 117 1.56 -4.70 16.28
C VAL A 117 1.15 -6.18 16.18
N GLY A 118 1.98 -7.06 16.75
CA GLY A 118 1.81 -8.51 16.59
C GLY A 118 1.95 -8.92 15.14
N ASN A 119 0.96 -9.65 14.60
CA ASN A 119 0.90 -10.01 13.18
C ASN A 119 0.30 -8.92 12.28
N ALA A 120 -0.29 -7.86 12.85
CA ALA A 120 -0.92 -6.78 12.10
C ALA A 120 0.00 -5.56 11.98
N SER A 121 -0.36 -4.62 11.12
CA SER A 121 0.28 -3.29 11.01
C SER A 121 -0.77 -2.21 11.03
N VAL A 122 -0.79 -1.36 12.05
CA VAL A 122 -1.64 -0.16 12.04
C VAL A 122 -1.06 0.88 11.10
N PHE A 123 -1.89 1.65 10.43
CA PHE A 123 -1.44 2.65 9.47
C PHE A 123 -2.18 3.98 9.60
N VAL A 124 -1.50 5.03 9.14
CA VAL A 124 -2.08 6.31 8.75
C VAL A 124 -1.66 6.60 7.31
N GLU A 125 -2.58 7.03 6.47
CA GLU A 125 -2.38 7.19 5.04
C GLU A 125 -3.01 8.48 4.54
N VAL A 126 -2.32 9.14 3.61
CA VAL A 126 -2.91 10.15 2.74
C VAL A 126 -2.94 9.59 1.34
N GLY A 127 -4.07 9.65 0.69
CA GLY A 127 -4.17 9.22 -0.69
C GLY A 127 -5.38 9.80 -1.39
N SER A 128 -5.46 9.56 -2.68
CA SER A 128 -6.50 10.13 -3.53
C SER A 128 -6.88 9.14 -4.61
N LEU A 129 -8.16 9.17 -4.99
CA LEU A 129 -8.58 8.66 -6.27
C LEU A 129 -7.93 9.52 -7.37
N TRP A 130 -7.24 8.91 -8.33
CA TRP A 130 -6.47 9.65 -9.34
C TRP A 130 -7.31 10.26 -10.46
N ASN A 131 -8.58 9.87 -10.57
CA ASN A 131 -9.50 10.29 -11.62
C ASN A 131 -10.35 11.47 -11.16
N THR A 132 -10.66 11.54 -9.87
CA THR A 132 -11.45 12.62 -9.27
C THR A 132 -10.61 13.60 -8.46
N TRP A 133 -9.35 13.26 -8.15
CA TRP A 133 -8.50 14.06 -7.24
C TRP A 133 -9.22 14.39 -5.94
N SER A 134 -9.79 13.35 -5.32
CA SER A 134 -10.48 13.39 -4.03
C SER A 134 -9.52 12.89 -2.94
N PRO A 135 -8.65 13.75 -2.38
CA PRO A 135 -7.73 13.35 -1.34
C PRO A 135 -8.46 13.03 -0.04
N GLY A 136 -7.97 12.05 0.69
CA GLY A 136 -8.48 11.66 1.99
C GLY A 136 -7.38 11.34 2.98
N PHE A 137 -7.73 11.40 4.25
CA PHE A 137 -6.93 10.85 5.35
C PHE A 137 -7.57 9.56 5.82
N TYR A 138 -6.76 8.51 5.91
CA TYR A 138 -7.19 7.18 6.30
C TYR A 138 -6.36 6.67 7.48
N LEU A 139 -7.01 5.92 8.35
CA LEU A 139 -6.38 5.20 9.45
C LEU A 139 -6.97 3.81 9.52
N GLY A 140 -6.15 2.81 9.83
CA GLY A 140 -6.61 1.44 9.81
C GLY A 140 -5.55 0.45 10.25
N ALA A 141 -5.77 -0.80 9.90
CA ALA A 141 -4.80 -1.86 10.11
C ALA A 141 -4.73 -2.80 8.92
N PHE A 142 -3.54 -3.23 8.54
CA PHE A 142 -3.32 -4.37 7.66
C PHE A 142 -3.19 -5.64 8.50
N ILE A 143 -4.08 -6.60 8.30
CA ILE A 143 -4.10 -7.88 8.99
C ILE A 143 -3.79 -8.99 7.97
N PRO A 144 -2.53 -9.44 7.88
CA PRO A 144 -2.13 -10.50 6.96
C PRO A 144 -2.53 -11.88 7.49
N LEU A 145 -3.13 -12.66 6.61
CA LEU A 145 -3.38 -14.10 6.73
C LEU A 145 -2.59 -14.78 5.59
N THR A 146 -1.28 -14.83 5.73
CA THR A 146 -0.35 -15.33 4.69
C THR A 146 0.46 -16.51 5.19
N PHE A 147 0.89 -17.35 4.26
CA PHE A 147 1.82 -18.46 4.50
C PHE A 147 3.10 -18.25 3.70
N LYS A 148 4.22 -18.73 4.24
CA LYS A 148 5.54 -18.66 3.57
C LYS A 148 5.61 -19.64 2.40
N ILE A 149 6.34 -19.26 1.35
CA ILE A 149 6.59 -20.07 0.15
C ILE A 149 8.09 -20.14 -0.12
#